data_AF-A0A2Y9N1I1-F1
#
_entry.id   AF-A0A2Y9N1I1-F1
#
_cell.length_a   1.000
_cell.length_b   1.000
_cell.length_c   1.000
_cell.angle_alpha   90.00
_cell.angle_beta   90.00
_cell.angle_gamma   90.00
#
_symmetry.space_group_name_H-M   'P 1'
#
loop_
_entity.id
_entity.type
_entity.pdbx_description
1 polymer ?
#
loop_
_entity_poly.entity_id
_entity_poly.type
_entity_poly.pdbx_seq_one_letter_code
_entity_poly.pdbx_strand_id
1 'polypeptide(L)'
;MVSDADCVELLLEKGAEVNALDGYNRTALHYAAEKDEACVEVLLEYGANPNALDGNRDTPLHWAAFKNNAECVRALLESGASVNALDYNNDTPLSWAAMKGNLESISILLDYGAEVRVINLKGQTPISRLVALLVRGLGTEKEDSCFELLRRAVGHFELRKNGTMPREVAKDQQLCEKLTVLCSAPGTLKTLSRYAVRRSLGLQYLPGAVKGLPLPASLKEYLLLVE
;
A
#
# COMPACT_ATOMS: atom_id res chain seq x y z
N MET A 1 -16.52 -17.78 22.54
CA MET A 1 -16.69 -16.33 22.34
C MET A 1 -17.11 -16.16 20.90
N VAL A 2 -18.19 -15.43 20.64
CA VAL A 2 -18.62 -15.10 19.27
C VAL A 2 -17.62 -14.07 18.73
N SER A 3 -17.11 -14.27 17.52
CA SER A 3 -16.19 -13.31 16.91
C SER A 3 -16.96 -12.07 16.40
N ASP A 4 -16.27 -10.93 16.22
CA ASP A 4 -16.90 -9.75 15.61
C ASP A 4 -17.38 -10.08 14.17
N ALA A 5 -16.62 -10.90 13.45
CA ALA A 5 -16.97 -11.38 12.11
C ALA A 5 -18.26 -12.23 12.11
N ASP A 6 -18.44 -13.14 13.09
CA ASP A 6 -19.66 -13.94 13.22
C ASP A 6 -20.89 -13.04 13.46
N CYS A 7 -20.72 -11.95 14.23
CA CYS A 7 -21.78 -10.98 14.48
C CYS A 7 -22.12 -10.18 13.22
N VAL A 8 -21.09 -9.76 12.46
CA VAL A 8 -21.26 -9.06 11.18
C VAL A 8 -21.98 -9.95 10.18
N GLU A 9 -21.54 -11.20 10.03
CA GLU A 9 -22.16 -12.19 9.14
C GLU A 9 -23.64 -12.40 9.49
N LEU A 10 -23.95 -12.63 10.76
CA LEU A 10 -25.34 -12.79 11.22
C LEU A 10 -26.20 -11.56 10.89
N LEU A 11 -25.68 -10.34 11.07
CA LEU A 11 -26.44 -9.12 10.74
C LEU A 11 -26.71 -9.02 9.23
N LEU A 12 -25.73 -9.37 8.40
CA LEU A 12 -25.87 -9.38 6.94
C LEU A 12 -26.86 -10.45 6.46
N GLU A 13 -26.81 -11.66 7.04
CA GLU A 13 -27.80 -12.71 6.79
C GLU A 13 -29.23 -12.28 7.15
N LYS A 14 -29.39 -11.41 8.15
CA LYS A 14 -30.68 -10.83 8.54
C LYS A 14 -31.09 -9.60 7.71
N GLY A 15 -30.33 -9.26 6.67
CA GLY A 15 -30.67 -8.22 5.71
C GLY A 15 -30.17 -6.83 6.09
N ALA A 16 -29.13 -6.73 6.93
CA ALA A 16 -28.44 -5.45 7.12
C ALA A 16 -27.84 -4.95 5.79
N GLU A 17 -27.94 -3.64 5.55
CA GLU A 17 -27.38 -3.03 4.34
C GLU A 17 -25.84 -2.93 4.47
N VAL A 18 -25.12 -3.77 3.71
CA VAL A 18 -23.65 -3.89 3.76
C VAL A 18 -22.91 -2.57 3.51
N ASN A 19 -23.49 -1.69 2.68
CA ASN A 19 -22.93 -0.38 2.31
C ASN A 19 -23.64 0.79 3.04
N ALA A 20 -24.34 0.53 4.14
CA ALA A 20 -24.94 1.58 4.95
C ALA A 20 -23.90 2.61 5.39
N LEU A 21 -24.29 3.88 5.36
CA LEU A 21 -23.44 5.00 5.70
C LEU A 21 -23.80 5.53 7.09
N ASP A 22 -22.76 5.81 7.89
CA ASP A 22 -22.91 6.54 9.13
C ASP A 22 -22.90 8.07 8.91
N GLY A 23 -22.89 8.84 10.00
CA GLY A 23 -22.86 10.31 9.94
C GLY A 23 -21.58 10.93 9.36
N TYR A 24 -20.53 10.14 9.14
CA TYR A 24 -19.27 10.55 8.50
C TYR A 24 -19.14 10.00 7.08
N ASN A 25 -20.23 9.49 6.49
CA ASN A 25 -20.25 8.75 5.22
C ASN A 25 -19.37 7.49 5.22
N ARG A 26 -19.13 6.88 6.38
CA ARG A 26 -18.34 5.64 6.47
C ARG A 26 -19.25 4.43 6.39
N THR A 27 -18.80 3.42 5.65
CA THR A 27 -19.34 2.07 5.66
C THR A 27 -18.71 1.23 6.78
N ALA A 28 -19.32 0.10 7.12
CA ALA A 28 -18.72 -0.89 8.02
C ALA A 28 -17.30 -1.31 7.59
N LEU A 29 -17.04 -1.35 6.27
CA LEU A 29 -15.74 -1.74 5.71
C LEU A 29 -14.61 -0.75 6.09
N HIS A 30 -14.91 0.55 6.28
CA HIS A 30 -13.90 1.51 6.76
C HIS A 30 -13.43 1.17 8.18
N TYR A 31 -14.36 0.78 9.05
CA TYR A 31 -14.06 0.41 10.43
C TYR A 31 -13.36 -0.95 10.53
N ALA A 32 -13.80 -1.92 9.73
CA ALA A 32 -13.16 -3.23 9.65
C ALA A 32 -11.69 -3.09 9.18
N ALA A 33 -11.44 -2.27 8.15
CA ALA A 33 -10.10 -2.02 7.64
C ALA A 33 -9.12 -1.45 8.70
N GLU A 34 -9.62 -0.72 9.70
CA GLU A 34 -8.82 -0.23 10.83
C GLU A 34 -8.50 -1.31 11.88
N LYS A 35 -9.23 -2.43 11.92
CA LYS A 35 -9.22 -3.34 13.06
C LYS A 35 -8.98 -4.81 12.75
N ASP A 36 -9.76 -5.40 11.85
CA ASP A 36 -9.90 -6.85 11.75
C ASP A 36 -10.11 -7.31 10.30
N GLU A 37 -9.23 -8.20 9.86
CA GLU A 37 -9.23 -8.82 8.54
C GLU A 37 -10.47 -9.69 8.32
N ALA A 38 -10.87 -10.49 9.32
CA ALA A 38 -12.00 -11.41 9.15
C ALA A 38 -13.30 -10.64 8.86
N CYS A 39 -13.50 -9.50 9.52
CA CYS A 39 -14.61 -8.60 9.21
C CYS A 39 -14.50 -8.00 7.79
N VAL A 40 -13.28 -7.67 7.33
CA VAL A 40 -13.06 -7.16 5.97
C VAL A 40 -13.45 -8.21 4.93
N GLU A 41 -13.01 -9.46 5.11
CA GLU A 41 -13.33 -10.57 4.21
C GLU A 41 -14.85 -10.81 4.14
N VAL A 42 -15.52 -10.98 5.28
CA VAL A 42 -16.97 -11.18 5.33
C VAL A 42 -17.72 -10.02 4.65
N LEU A 43 -17.35 -8.78 4.94
CA LEU A 43 -18.01 -7.62 4.31
C LEU A 43 -17.82 -7.62 2.78
N LEU A 44 -16.63 -7.95 2.29
CA LEU A 44 -16.33 -8.02 0.85
C LEU A 44 -17.09 -9.17 0.16
N GLU A 45 -17.20 -10.34 0.81
CA GLU A 45 -18.00 -11.47 0.32
C GLU A 45 -19.48 -11.12 0.14
N TYR A 46 -20.02 -10.31 1.06
CA TYR A 46 -21.39 -9.78 0.98
C TYR A 46 -21.53 -8.53 0.09
N GLY A 47 -20.49 -8.16 -0.67
CA GLY A 47 -20.55 -7.10 -1.68
C GLY A 47 -20.33 -5.68 -1.14
N ALA A 48 -19.61 -5.53 -0.04
CA ALA A 48 -19.11 -4.23 0.39
C ALA A 48 -18.25 -3.61 -0.72
N ASN A 49 -18.40 -2.30 -0.95
CA ASN A 49 -17.61 -1.60 -1.95
C ASN A 49 -16.20 -1.27 -1.40
N PRO A 50 -15.11 -1.90 -1.91
CA PRO A 50 -13.74 -1.65 -1.44
C PRO A 50 -13.25 -0.23 -1.76
N ASN A 51 -13.94 0.48 -2.66
CA ASN A 51 -13.65 1.84 -3.08
C ASN A 51 -14.67 2.86 -2.54
N ALA A 52 -15.43 2.50 -1.50
CA ALA A 52 -16.31 3.45 -0.82
C ALA A 52 -15.50 4.66 -0.32
N LEU A 53 -16.10 5.84 -0.36
CA LEU A 53 -15.47 7.09 0.04
C LEU A 53 -16.18 7.62 1.29
N ASP A 54 -15.41 7.89 2.35
CA ASP A 54 -15.95 8.61 3.50
C ASP A 54 -16.04 10.12 3.26
N GLY A 55 -16.45 10.89 4.27
CA GLY A 55 -16.61 12.34 4.19
C GLY A 55 -15.34 13.10 3.78
N ASN A 56 -14.15 12.51 3.95
CA ASN A 56 -12.86 13.07 3.53
C ASN A 56 -12.37 12.48 2.20
N ARG A 57 -13.19 11.66 1.53
CA ARG A 57 -12.81 10.83 0.38
C ARG A 57 -11.74 9.79 0.72
N ASP A 58 -11.61 9.43 1.99
CA ASP A 58 -10.74 8.33 2.39
C ASP A 58 -11.42 7.01 2.01
N THR A 59 -10.66 6.06 1.47
CA THR A 59 -11.16 4.71 1.18
C THR A 59 -10.81 3.75 2.33
N PRO A 60 -11.45 2.57 2.45
CA PRO A 60 -11.03 1.54 3.40
C PRO A 60 -9.53 1.22 3.30
N LEU A 61 -8.95 1.25 2.10
CA LEU A 61 -7.53 1.03 1.88
C LEU A 61 -6.64 2.11 2.53
N HIS A 62 -7.08 3.37 2.59
CA HIS A 62 -6.37 4.42 3.33
C HIS A 62 -6.30 4.08 4.82
N TRP A 63 -7.43 3.66 5.41
CA TRP A 63 -7.52 3.30 6.83
C TRP A 63 -6.64 2.09 7.17
N ALA A 64 -6.70 1.01 6.39
CA ALA A 64 -5.84 -0.16 6.57
C ALA A 64 -4.35 0.21 6.49
N ALA A 65 -3.97 1.00 5.48
CA ALA A 65 -2.60 1.45 5.27
C ALA A 65 -2.07 2.31 6.43
N PHE A 66 -2.91 3.17 7.02
CA PHE A 66 -2.56 4.01 8.16
C PHE A 66 -2.45 3.24 9.48
N LYS A 67 -3.13 2.10 9.61
CA LYS A 67 -3.10 1.27 10.81
C LYS A 67 -2.06 0.16 10.77
N ASN A 68 -1.40 -0.01 9.62
CA ASN A 68 -0.47 -1.08 9.34
C ASN A 68 -1.10 -2.48 9.35
N ASN A 69 -2.39 -2.57 9.02
CA ASN A 69 -3.08 -3.85 8.92
C ASN A 69 -2.77 -4.47 7.56
N ALA A 70 -1.59 -5.09 7.46
CA ALA A 70 -1.04 -5.63 6.23
C ALA A 70 -2.00 -6.61 5.53
N GLU A 71 -2.68 -7.46 6.28
CA GLU A 71 -3.63 -8.42 5.71
C GLU A 71 -4.93 -7.75 5.25
N CYS A 72 -5.46 -6.77 5.98
CA CYS A 72 -6.56 -5.94 5.47
C CYS A 72 -6.18 -5.21 4.17
N VAL A 73 -4.95 -4.67 4.09
CA VAL A 73 -4.44 -4.04 2.86
C VAL A 73 -4.45 -5.04 1.70
N ARG A 74 -3.97 -6.26 1.93
CA ARG A 74 -3.97 -7.34 0.94
C ARG A 74 -5.39 -7.72 0.50
N ALA A 75 -6.28 -8.05 1.44
CA ALA A 75 -7.65 -8.46 1.16
C ALA A 75 -8.42 -7.40 0.36
N LEU A 76 -8.27 -6.11 0.72
CA LEU A 76 -8.87 -5.00 -0.01
C LEU A 76 -8.33 -4.89 -1.44
N LEU A 77 -7.01 -5.01 -1.64
CA LEU A 77 -6.38 -4.93 -2.97
C LEU A 77 -6.79 -6.11 -3.86
N GLU A 78 -6.85 -7.31 -3.30
CA GLU A 78 -7.31 -8.52 -3.99
C GLU A 78 -8.78 -8.42 -4.40
N SER A 79 -9.58 -7.73 -3.59
CA SER A 79 -10.99 -7.43 -3.87
C SER A 79 -11.20 -6.21 -4.78
N GLY A 80 -10.14 -5.63 -5.35
CA GLY A 80 -10.23 -4.57 -6.35
C GLY A 80 -10.23 -3.14 -5.79
N ALA A 81 -9.72 -2.92 -4.57
CA ALA A 81 -9.44 -1.58 -4.09
C ALA A 81 -8.41 -0.87 -4.99
N SER A 82 -8.67 0.40 -5.29
CA SER A 82 -7.77 1.24 -6.08
C SER A 82 -6.52 1.59 -5.27
N VAL A 83 -5.39 0.97 -5.62
CA VAL A 83 -4.08 1.18 -4.97
C VAL A 83 -3.65 2.65 -4.93
N ASN A 84 -4.05 3.44 -5.94
CA ASN A 84 -3.75 4.87 -6.09
C ASN A 84 -4.98 5.75 -5.86
N ALA A 85 -5.95 5.30 -5.05
CA ALA A 85 -7.07 6.15 -4.64
C ALA A 85 -6.56 7.47 -4.03
N LEU A 86 -7.31 8.56 -4.22
CA LEU A 86 -6.95 9.89 -3.76
C LEU A 86 -7.97 10.38 -2.74
N ASP A 87 -7.49 10.75 -1.55
CA ASP A 87 -8.28 11.47 -0.57
C ASP A 87 -8.50 12.95 -0.97
N TYR A 88 -9.14 13.74 -0.10
CA TYR A 88 -9.35 15.18 -0.33
C TYR A 88 -8.05 15.99 -0.49
N ASN A 89 -6.94 15.52 0.08
CA ASN A 89 -5.63 16.15 -0.02
C ASN A 89 -4.80 15.62 -1.19
N ASN A 90 -5.36 14.76 -2.05
CA ASN A 90 -4.62 14.00 -3.06
C ASN A 90 -3.51 13.12 -2.46
N ASP A 91 -3.65 12.73 -1.19
CA ASP A 91 -2.82 11.70 -0.60
C ASP A 91 -3.35 10.32 -1.00
N THR A 92 -2.42 9.39 -1.24
CA THR A 92 -2.71 7.98 -1.57
C THR A 92 -2.62 7.11 -0.30
N PRO A 93 -3.11 5.85 -0.33
CA PRO A 93 -2.87 4.91 0.75
C PRO A 93 -1.38 4.72 1.07
N LEU A 94 -0.52 4.70 0.03
CA LEU A 94 0.93 4.65 0.19
C LEU A 94 1.46 5.88 0.93
N SER A 95 0.89 7.06 0.66
CA SER A 95 1.22 8.30 1.35
C SER A 95 0.88 8.24 2.84
N TRP A 96 -0.28 7.68 3.19
CA TRP A 96 -0.73 7.48 4.57
C TRP A 96 0.18 6.50 5.33
N ALA A 97 0.51 5.36 4.71
CA ALA A 97 1.46 4.39 5.29
C ALA A 97 2.87 5.00 5.46
N ALA A 98 3.36 5.73 4.46
CA ALA A 98 4.65 6.43 4.52
C ALA A 98 4.68 7.56 5.56
N MET A 99 3.55 8.23 5.81
CA MET A 99 3.46 9.23 6.88
C MET A 99 3.62 8.61 8.27
N LYS A 100 3.19 7.36 8.45
CA LYS A 100 3.22 6.64 9.73
C LYS A 100 4.42 5.72 9.91
N GLY A 101 5.15 5.41 8.84
CA GLY A 101 6.25 4.44 8.89
C GLY A 101 5.78 3.00 8.97
N ASN A 102 4.62 2.72 8.37
CA ASN A 102 3.98 1.42 8.33
C ASN A 102 4.59 0.57 7.21
N LEU A 103 5.79 0.03 7.45
CA LEU A 103 6.64 -0.57 6.42
C LEU A 103 6.02 -1.80 5.76
N GLU A 104 5.26 -2.60 6.50
CA GLU A 104 4.55 -3.77 5.99
C GLU A 104 3.47 -3.35 4.98
N SER A 105 2.66 -2.36 5.32
CA SER A 105 1.67 -1.79 4.39
C SER A 105 2.33 -1.14 3.18
N ILE A 106 3.45 -0.43 3.36
CA ILE A 106 4.24 0.14 2.25
C ILE A 106 4.70 -0.98 1.31
N SER A 107 5.23 -2.07 1.86
CA SER A 107 5.70 -3.23 1.08
C SER A 107 4.59 -3.78 0.18
N ILE A 108 3.41 -4.06 0.75
CA ILE A 108 2.28 -4.61 0.00
C ILE A 108 1.78 -3.61 -1.03
N LEU A 109 1.63 -2.33 -0.68
CA LEU A 109 1.17 -1.32 -1.63
C LEU A 109 2.11 -1.19 -2.83
N LEU A 110 3.43 -1.18 -2.61
CA LEU A 110 4.43 -1.16 -3.69
C LEU A 110 4.34 -2.42 -4.57
N ASP A 111 4.12 -3.57 -3.96
CA ASP A 111 3.93 -4.85 -4.66
C ASP A 111 2.66 -4.88 -5.52
N TYR A 112 1.63 -4.14 -5.11
CA TYR A 112 0.41 -3.90 -5.86
C TYR A 112 0.51 -2.65 -6.76
N GLY A 113 1.73 -2.14 -6.99
CA GLY A 113 1.97 -1.10 -8.00
C GLY A 113 1.58 0.31 -7.60
N ALA A 114 1.58 0.61 -6.29
CA ALA A 114 1.36 1.96 -5.79
C ALA A 114 2.35 2.96 -6.41
N GLU A 115 1.82 4.11 -6.82
CA GLU A 115 2.61 5.18 -7.40
C GLU A 115 3.30 6.00 -6.31
N VAL A 116 4.62 6.07 -6.41
CA VAL A 116 5.48 6.70 -5.39
C VAL A 116 5.67 8.20 -5.58
N ARG A 117 5.20 8.74 -6.73
CA ARG A 117 5.39 10.14 -7.16
C ARG A 117 4.10 10.96 -7.19
N VAL A 118 2.97 10.40 -6.75
CA VAL A 118 1.72 11.18 -6.66
C VAL A 118 1.95 12.37 -5.73
N ILE A 119 1.60 13.57 -6.21
CA ILE A 119 1.83 14.82 -5.48
C ILE A 119 0.52 15.22 -4.81
N ASN A 120 0.55 15.35 -3.49
CA ASN A 120 -0.57 15.84 -2.71
C ASN A 120 -0.69 17.38 -2.76
N LEU A 121 -1.75 17.95 -2.20
CA LEU A 121 -1.96 19.42 -2.19
C LEU A 121 -0.88 20.21 -1.44
N LYS A 122 -0.05 19.55 -0.63
CA LYS A 122 1.10 20.15 0.08
C LYS A 122 2.41 20.03 -0.70
N GLY A 123 2.39 19.51 -1.92
CA GLY A 123 3.59 19.27 -2.73
C GLY A 123 4.41 18.06 -2.27
N GLN A 124 3.85 17.21 -1.41
CA GLN A 124 4.52 16.02 -0.88
C GLN A 124 4.17 14.79 -1.72
N THR A 125 5.12 13.88 -1.83
CA THR A 125 4.97 12.57 -2.46
C THR A 125 5.14 11.45 -1.43
N PRO A 126 4.58 10.24 -1.66
CA PRO A 126 4.84 9.09 -0.80
C PRO A 126 6.33 8.83 -0.59
N ILE A 127 7.14 8.93 -1.66
CA ILE A 127 8.59 8.77 -1.54
C ILE A 127 9.25 9.85 -0.68
N SER A 128 8.82 11.11 -0.80
CA SER A 128 9.36 12.19 0.06
C SER A 128 9.04 11.97 1.54
N ARG A 129 7.89 11.34 1.84
CA ARG A 129 7.52 10.95 3.21
C ARG A 129 8.40 9.80 3.72
N LEU A 130 8.66 8.77 2.90
CA LEU A 130 9.61 7.69 3.24
C LEU A 130 11.01 8.23 3.56
N VAL A 131 11.53 9.13 2.72
CA VAL A 131 12.81 9.79 2.96
C VAL A 131 12.78 10.59 4.26
N ALA A 132 11.69 11.29 4.54
CA ALA A 132 11.54 12.03 5.79
C ALA A 132 11.51 11.13 7.02
N LEU A 133 11.05 9.87 6.92
CA LEU A 133 11.13 8.90 8.01
C LEU A 133 12.59 8.57 8.35
N LEU A 134 13.43 8.34 7.33
CA LEU A 134 14.86 8.06 7.54
C LEU A 134 15.55 9.23 8.23
N VAL A 135 15.25 10.47 7.83
CA VAL A 135 15.82 11.67 8.49
C VAL A 135 15.41 11.79 9.95
N ARG A 136 14.20 11.34 10.30
CA ARG A 136 13.67 11.40 11.67
C ARG A 136 14.19 10.27 12.57
N GLY A 137 14.87 9.27 12.00
CA GLY A 137 15.34 8.08 12.69
C GLY A 137 14.23 7.05 12.90
N LEU A 138 14.38 5.87 12.31
CA LEU A 138 13.43 4.74 12.47
C LEU A 138 13.97 3.62 13.38
N GLY A 139 15.23 3.73 13.82
CA GLY A 139 15.97 2.61 14.39
C GLY A 139 16.56 1.73 13.28
N THR A 140 17.71 1.11 13.55
CA THR A 140 18.56 0.47 12.53
C THR A 140 17.85 -0.60 11.70
N GLU A 141 17.03 -1.45 12.33
CA GLU A 141 16.31 -2.55 11.65
C GLU A 141 15.24 -2.03 10.66
N LYS A 142 14.54 -0.96 11.05
CA LYS A 142 13.51 -0.32 10.21
C LYS A 142 14.13 0.55 9.12
N GLU A 143 15.34 1.08 9.35
CA GLU A 143 16.07 1.84 8.34
C GLU A 143 16.44 0.95 7.14
N ASP A 144 17.01 -0.24 7.37
CA ASP A 144 17.38 -1.15 6.29
C ASP A 144 16.16 -1.59 5.47
N SER A 145 15.05 -1.90 6.16
CA SER A 145 13.77 -2.20 5.52
C SER A 145 13.24 -1.02 4.69
N CYS A 146 13.32 0.20 5.23
CA CYS A 146 12.91 1.41 4.52
C CYS A 146 13.81 1.70 3.30
N PHE A 147 15.12 1.46 3.41
CA PHE A 147 16.05 1.57 2.28
C PHE A 147 15.73 0.58 1.17
N GLU A 148 15.36 -0.66 1.50
CA GLU A 148 14.93 -1.65 0.51
C GLU A 148 13.59 -1.24 -0.15
N LEU A 149 12.63 -0.74 0.63
CA LEU A 149 11.36 -0.22 0.10
C LEU A 149 11.59 0.99 -0.81
N LEU A 150 12.50 1.89 -0.44
CA LEU A 150 12.94 2.97 -1.32
C LEU A 150 13.55 2.40 -2.59
N ARG A 151 14.44 1.41 -2.53
CA ARG A 151 15.01 0.78 -3.73
C ARG A 151 13.95 0.20 -4.66
N ARG A 152 12.93 -0.46 -4.10
CA ARG A 152 11.77 -0.98 -4.85
C ARG A 152 10.95 0.15 -5.49
N ALA A 153 10.74 1.25 -4.78
CA ALA A 153 10.06 2.45 -5.28
C ALA A 153 10.86 3.23 -6.33
N VAL A 154 12.20 3.22 -6.23
CA VAL A 154 13.14 4.10 -6.94
C VAL A 154 13.60 3.55 -8.29
N GLY A 155 13.02 2.46 -8.81
CA GLY A 155 13.40 1.86 -10.11
C GLY A 155 13.65 2.84 -11.27
N HIS A 156 13.05 4.04 -11.22
CA HIS A 156 13.47 5.24 -11.98
C HIS A 156 13.28 6.55 -11.18
N PHE A 157 13.92 6.71 -10.01
CA PHE A 157 13.87 7.95 -9.23
C PHE A 157 15.22 8.61 -8.97
N GLU A 158 15.41 9.79 -9.57
CA GLU A 158 16.43 10.73 -9.13
C GLU A 158 15.93 11.41 -7.84
N LEU A 159 16.45 10.97 -6.68
CA LEU A 159 16.35 11.70 -5.40
C LEU A 159 16.93 13.12 -5.48
N ARG A 160 17.71 13.39 -6.52
CA ARG A 160 18.36 14.66 -6.78
C ARG A 160 17.51 15.52 -7.71
N LYS A 161 17.02 16.65 -7.22
CA LYS A 161 16.51 17.72 -8.11
C LYS A 161 17.73 18.55 -8.52
N ASN A 162 18.04 18.61 -9.82
CA ASN A 162 19.21 19.31 -10.37
C ASN A 162 20.56 18.83 -9.77
N GLY A 163 20.68 17.56 -9.39
CA GLY A 163 21.89 17.01 -8.77
C GLY A 163 21.99 17.18 -7.24
N THR A 164 21.01 17.80 -6.58
CA THR A 164 21.04 18.06 -5.11
C THR A 164 19.96 17.30 -4.35
N MET A 165 20.34 16.69 -3.21
CA MET A 165 19.43 16.02 -2.26
C MET A 165 18.56 17.05 -1.50
N PRO A 166 17.39 16.65 -0.97
CA PRO A 166 16.60 17.50 -0.07
C PRO A 166 17.45 18.01 1.10
N ARG A 167 17.19 19.25 1.54
CA ARG A 167 18.02 19.92 2.58
C ARG A 167 18.10 19.13 3.87
N GLU A 168 17.04 18.43 4.19
CA GLU A 168 16.91 17.56 5.37
C GLU A 168 17.86 16.37 5.29
N VAL A 169 17.97 15.75 4.12
CA VAL A 169 18.91 14.65 3.84
C VAL A 169 20.34 15.15 3.78
N ALA A 170 20.57 16.33 3.21
CA ALA A 170 21.92 16.89 3.04
C ALA A 170 22.62 17.21 4.38
N LYS A 171 21.88 17.32 5.48
CA LYS A 171 22.43 17.53 6.83
C LYS A 171 23.04 16.27 7.45
N ASP A 172 22.62 15.09 6.99
CA ASP A 172 23.12 13.80 7.43
C ASP A 172 23.98 13.19 6.33
N GLN A 173 25.30 13.30 6.49
CA GLN A 173 26.25 12.85 5.49
C GLN A 173 26.18 11.34 5.25
N GLN A 174 25.96 10.55 6.31
CA GLN A 174 25.87 9.09 6.20
C GLN A 174 24.59 8.66 5.48
N LEU A 175 23.45 9.28 5.80
CA LEU A 175 22.20 9.06 5.09
C LEU A 175 22.29 9.51 3.62
N CYS A 176 22.92 10.65 3.36
CA CYS A 176 23.14 11.18 2.01
C CYS A 176 23.99 10.22 1.15
N GLU A 177 25.06 9.66 1.72
CA GLU A 177 25.89 8.64 1.08
C GLU A 177 25.09 7.36 0.78
N LYS A 178 24.37 6.81 1.78
CA LYS A 178 23.51 5.62 1.60
C LYS A 178 22.46 5.83 0.49
N LEU A 179 21.77 6.97 0.50
CA LEU A 179 20.77 7.29 -0.52
C LEU A 179 21.38 7.52 -1.91
N THR A 180 22.60 8.07 -1.98
CA THR A 180 23.33 8.23 -3.24
C THR A 180 23.72 6.87 -3.84
N VAL A 181 24.19 5.93 -2.99
CA VAL A 181 24.48 4.56 -3.41
C VAL A 181 23.20 3.85 -3.88
N LEU A 182 22.08 4.01 -3.17
CA LEU A 182 20.80 3.44 -3.59
C LEU A 182 20.34 3.95 -4.96
N CYS A 183 20.45 5.26 -5.24
CA CYS A 183 20.03 5.83 -6.52
C CYS A 183 20.89 5.41 -7.70
N SER A 184 22.15 5.03 -7.45
CA SER A 184 23.10 4.65 -8.50
C SER A 184 23.03 3.17 -8.86
N ALA A 185 22.41 2.34 -8.02
CA ALA A 185 22.20 0.92 -8.29
C ALA A 185 20.82 0.68 -8.94
N PRO A 186 20.74 0.27 -10.22
CA PRO A 186 19.45 -0.08 -10.83
C PRO A 186 18.78 -1.23 -10.06
N GLY A 187 17.44 -1.25 -10.09
CA GLY A 187 16.67 -2.39 -9.58
C GLY A 187 17.10 -3.69 -10.26
N THR A 188 17.06 -4.82 -9.54
CA THR A 188 17.40 -6.11 -10.16
C THR A 188 16.43 -6.40 -11.31
N LEU A 189 16.91 -7.07 -12.37
CA LEU A 189 16.03 -7.48 -13.47
C LEU A 189 14.84 -8.31 -12.96
N LYS A 190 15.06 -9.11 -11.92
CA LYS A 190 14.04 -9.93 -11.25
C LYS A 190 12.89 -9.08 -10.68
N THR A 191 13.21 -8.04 -9.91
CA THR A 191 12.19 -7.13 -9.32
C THR A 191 11.49 -6.27 -10.38
N LEU A 192 12.24 -5.75 -11.36
CA LEU A 192 11.67 -5.00 -12.48
C LEU A 192 10.71 -5.86 -13.32
N SER A 193 11.07 -7.12 -13.57
CA SER A 193 10.23 -8.07 -14.31
C SER A 193 8.95 -8.42 -13.55
N ARG A 194 9.03 -8.63 -12.23
CA ARG A 194 7.84 -8.86 -11.39
C ARG A 194 6.85 -7.72 -11.55
N TYR A 195 7.33 -6.49 -11.37
CA TYR A 195 6.52 -5.28 -11.47
C TYR A 195 5.90 -5.14 -12.86
N ALA A 196 6.70 -5.29 -13.92
CA ALA A 196 6.22 -5.16 -15.29
C ALA A 196 5.13 -6.19 -15.63
N VAL A 197 5.29 -7.44 -15.21
CA VAL A 197 4.30 -8.51 -15.43
C VAL A 197 3.02 -8.24 -14.65
N ARG A 198 3.12 -7.96 -13.34
CA ARG A 198 1.94 -7.69 -12.49
C ARG A 198 1.13 -6.50 -13.00
N ARG A 199 1.81 -5.44 -13.42
CA ARG A 199 1.19 -4.25 -14.02
C ARG A 199 0.49 -4.57 -15.34
N SER A 200 1.08 -5.43 -16.18
CA SER A 200 0.53 -5.76 -17.50
C SER A 200 -0.70 -6.66 -17.42
N LEU A 201 -0.78 -7.54 -16.42
CA LEU A 201 -1.90 -8.48 -16.25
C LEU A 201 -3.10 -7.86 -15.52
N GLY A 202 -2.89 -6.78 -14.77
CA GLY A 202 -3.91 -6.14 -13.93
C GLY A 202 -4.13 -6.91 -12.62
N LEU A 203 -4.17 -6.17 -11.50
CA LEU A 203 -4.17 -6.74 -10.15
C LEU A 203 -5.40 -7.62 -9.87
N GLN A 204 -6.57 -7.19 -10.33
CA GLN A 204 -7.85 -7.89 -10.14
C GLN A 204 -7.86 -9.30 -10.76
N TYR A 205 -7.15 -9.51 -11.88
CA TYR A 205 -7.12 -10.79 -12.58
C TYR A 205 -5.82 -11.56 -12.32
N LEU A 206 -4.94 -11.02 -11.48
CA LEU A 206 -3.57 -11.49 -11.37
C LEU A 206 -3.48 -12.98 -10.96
N PRO A 207 -4.22 -13.49 -9.96
CA PRO A 207 -4.19 -14.92 -9.62
C PRO A 207 -4.59 -15.83 -10.78
N GLY A 208 -5.70 -15.51 -11.46
CA GLY A 208 -6.18 -16.27 -12.61
C GLY A 208 -5.23 -16.18 -13.82
N ALA A 209 -4.75 -14.97 -14.11
CA ALA A 209 -3.85 -14.71 -15.21
C ALA A 209 -2.50 -15.42 -15.04
N VAL A 210 -1.89 -15.35 -13.84
CA VAL A 210 -0.62 -16.03 -13.55
C VAL A 210 -0.77 -17.55 -13.59
N LYS A 211 -1.91 -18.11 -13.16
CA LYS A 211 -2.17 -19.55 -13.27
C LYS A 211 -2.10 -20.05 -14.71
N GLY A 212 -2.62 -19.25 -15.65
CA GLY A 212 -2.62 -19.54 -17.09
C GLY A 212 -1.27 -19.37 -17.80
N LEU A 213 -0.28 -18.73 -17.17
CA LEU A 213 1.04 -18.55 -17.79
C LEU A 213 1.82 -19.88 -17.88
N PRO A 214 2.57 -20.11 -18.96
CA PRO A 214 3.45 -21.29 -19.11
C PRO A 214 4.76 -21.09 -18.33
N LEU A 215 4.66 -20.80 -17.02
CA LEU A 215 5.77 -20.56 -16.11
C LEU A 215 5.87 -21.67 -15.04
N PRO A 216 7.07 -21.97 -14.52
CA PRO A 216 7.26 -22.83 -13.34
C PRO A 216 6.49 -22.31 -12.11
N ALA A 217 6.15 -23.23 -11.19
CA ALA A 217 5.42 -22.91 -9.95
C ALA A 217 6.12 -21.81 -9.13
N SER A 218 7.43 -21.90 -8.96
CA SER A 218 8.22 -20.91 -8.23
C SER A 218 8.17 -19.50 -8.82
N LEU A 219 8.04 -19.37 -10.15
CA LEU A 219 7.86 -18.06 -10.78
C LEU A 219 6.41 -17.56 -10.65
N LYS A 220 5.43 -18.46 -10.62
CA LYS A 220 4.03 -18.11 -10.37
C LYS A 220 3.85 -17.62 -8.93
N GLU A 221 4.36 -18.34 -7.95
CA GLU A 221 4.43 -17.94 -6.54
C GLU A 221 5.12 -16.59 -6.38
N TYR A 222 6.29 -16.43 -7.01
CA TYR A 222 7.02 -15.16 -7.02
C TYR A 222 6.22 -14.00 -7.63
N LEU A 223 5.40 -14.24 -8.67
CA LEU A 223 4.52 -13.24 -9.28
C LEU A 223 3.29 -12.95 -8.41
N LEU A 224 2.81 -13.92 -7.63
CA LEU A 224 1.63 -13.80 -6.76
C LEU A 224 1.95 -13.28 -5.36
N LEU A 225 3.23 -13.29 -4.96
CA LEU A 225 3.68 -12.94 -3.61
C LEU A 225 3.14 -13.92 -2.56
N VAL A 226 3.04 -15.17 -2.96
CA VAL A 226 2.80 -16.31 -2.06
C VAL A 226 4.18 -16.86 -1.78
N GLU A 227 4.72 -16.63 -0.58
CA GLU A 227 5.95 -17.26 -0.08
C GLU A 227 5.61 -18.44 0.83
#